data_AF-A0AAV3SIY5-F1
#
_entry.id   AF-A0AAV3SIY5-F1
#
_cell.length_a   1.000
_cell.length_b   1.000
_cell.length_c   1.000
_cell.angle_alpha   90.00
_cell.angle_beta   90.00
_cell.angle_gamma   90.00
#
_symmetry.space_group_name_H-M   'P 1'
#
loop_
_entity.id
_entity.type
_entity.pdbx_description
1 polymer ?
#
loop_
_entity_poly.entity_id
_entity_poly.type
_entity_poly.pdbx_seq_one_letter_code
_entity_poly.pdbx_strand_id
1 'polypeptide(L)' 'MSIGDGVWLGGRAVVNPGVTIGDDAVVASGAVVTEDVPAGVVVQGNPATVVRELEWS' A
#
# COMPACT_ATOMS: atom_id res chain seq x y z
N MET A 1 -10.28 -0.41 8.62
CA MET A 1 -9.38 -0.25 7.47
C MET A 1 -10.21 0.26 6.32
N SER A 2 -9.62 1.06 5.45
CA SER A 2 -10.23 1.46 4.17
C SER A 2 -9.26 1.14 3.05
N ILE A 3 -9.75 0.58 1.96
CA ILE A 3 -8.96 0.28 0.76
C ILE A 3 -9.63 1.04 -0.38
N GLY A 4 -8.87 1.93 -1.02
CA GLY A 4 -9.30 2.71 -2.17
C GLY A 4 -9.53 1.87 -3.43
N ASP A 5 -9.95 2.56 -4.48
CA ASP A 5 -10.16 1.95 -5.78
C ASP A 5 -8.83 1.66 -6.48
N GLY A 6 -8.76 0.62 -7.30
CA GLY A 6 -7.56 0.29 -8.08
C GLY A 6 -6.35 -0.24 -7.27
N VAL A 7 -6.50 -0.44 -5.96
CA VAL A 7 -5.40 -0.92 -5.10
C VAL A 7 -4.96 -2.34 -5.47
N TRP A 8 -3.65 -2.55 -5.59
CA TRP A 8 -3.06 -3.86 -5.76
C TRP A 8 -2.36 -4.35 -4.48
N LEU A 9 -2.92 -5.39 -3.86
CA LEU A 9 -2.31 -6.07 -2.71
C LEU A 9 -1.49 -7.29 -3.15
N GLY A 10 -0.18 -7.21 -2.95
CA GLY A 10 0.74 -8.31 -3.17
C GLY A 10 0.48 -9.48 -2.23
N GLY A 11 0.86 -10.68 -2.67
CA GLY A 11 0.65 -11.91 -1.91
C GLY A 11 1.27 -11.85 -0.52
N ARG A 12 0.53 -12.30 0.50
CA ARG A 12 0.96 -12.29 1.91
C ARG A 12 1.28 -10.90 2.48
N ALA A 13 0.82 -9.82 1.86
CA ALA A 13 0.81 -8.52 2.52
C ALA A 13 -0.08 -8.58 3.77
N VAL A 14 0.32 -7.89 4.82
CA VAL A 14 -0.42 -7.74 6.08
C VAL A 14 -0.72 -6.26 6.25
N VAL A 15 -1.99 -5.92 6.47
CA VAL A 15 -2.44 -4.53 6.72
C VAL A 15 -2.98 -4.46 8.13
N ASN A 16 -2.38 -3.60 8.97
CA ASN A 16 -2.80 -3.47 10.35
C ASN A 16 -4.18 -2.80 10.48
N PRO A 17 -4.93 -3.10 11.56
CA PRO A 17 -6.21 -2.43 11.83
C PRO A 17 -6.07 -0.91 11.89
N GLY A 18 -7.04 -0.20 11.33
CA GLY A 18 -7.09 1.27 11.33
C GLY A 18 -6.44 1.94 10.11
N VAL A 19 -5.58 1.24 9.38
CA VAL A 19 -4.89 1.77 8.19
C VAL A 19 -5.86 2.04 7.04
N THR A 20 -5.63 3.15 6.33
CA THR A 20 -6.22 3.52 5.05
C THR A 20 -5.19 3.36 3.93
N ILE A 21 -5.58 2.70 2.84
CA ILE A 21 -4.79 2.59 1.60
C ILE A 21 -5.49 3.42 0.54
N GLY A 22 -4.81 4.45 0.03
CA GLY A 22 -5.31 5.34 -1.02
C GLY A 22 -5.43 4.67 -2.38
N ASP A 23 -6.16 5.32 -3.29
CA ASP A 23 -6.46 4.80 -4.62
C ASP A 23 -5.19 4.51 -5.44
N ASP A 24 -5.25 3.50 -6.31
CA ASP A 24 -4.16 3.06 -7.20
C ASP A 24 -2.83 2.70 -6.50
N ALA A 25 -2.83 2.55 -5.17
CA ALA A 25 -1.65 2.16 -4.43
C ALA A 25 -1.28 0.68 -4.67
N VAL A 26 0.01 0.38 -4.64
CA VAL A 26 0.56 -0.98 -4.76
C VAL A 26 1.27 -1.36 -3.47
N VAL A 27 0.80 -2.42 -2.82
CA VAL A 27 1.44 -3.00 -1.64
C VAL A 27 2.23 -4.22 -2.08
N ALA A 28 3.56 -4.19 -1.94
CA ALA A 28 4.41 -5.31 -2.35
C ALA A 28 4.11 -6.60 -1.56
N SER A 29 4.43 -7.75 -2.16
CA SER A 29 4.25 -9.05 -1.50
C SER A 29 5.06 -9.13 -0.21
N GLY A 30 4.43 -9.63 0.86
CA GLY A 30 5.06 -9.75 2.18
C GLY A 30 5.24 -8.45 2.97
N ALA A 31 4.73 -7.30 2.47
CA ALA A 31 4.78 -6.05 3.21
C ALA A 31 3.90 -6.08 4.46
N VAL A 32 4.31 -5.38 5.53
CA VAL A 32 3.53 -5.18 6.75
C VAL A 32 3.22 -3.70 6.89
N VAL A 33 2.00 -3.33 6.52
CA VAL A 33 1.54 -1.94 6.48
C VAL A 33 1.05 -1.54 7.88
N THR A 34 1.79 -0.63 8.50
CA THR A 34 1.55 -0.16 9.87
C THR A 34 0.97 1.26 9.93
N GLU A 35 0.97 1.99 8.82
CA GLU A 35 0.56 3.39 8.71
C GLU A 35 -0.19 3.61 7.39
N ASP A 36 -0.92 4.72 7.28
CA ASP A 36 -1.70 5.06 6.08
C ASP A 36 -0.82 5.16 4.83
N VAL A 37 -1.33 4.65 3.71
CA VAL A 37 -0.65 4.63 2.41
C VAL A 37 -1.29 5.67 1.49
N PRO A 38 -0.52 6.66 0.98
CA PRO A 38 -1.01 7.61 -0.01
C PRO A 38 -1.54 6.95 -1.29
N ALA A 39 -2.37 7.66 -2.04
CA ALA A 39 -2.78 7.21 -3.37
C ALA A 39 -1.61 7.21 -4.36
N GLY A 40 -1.61 6.30 -5.33
CA GLY A 40 -0.65 6.29 -6.44
C GLY A 40 0.80 6.04 -6.02
N VAL A 41 1.06 5.25 -4.99
CA VAL A 41 2.43 4.89 -4.56
C VAL A 41 2.62 3.39 -4.45
N VAL A 42 3.88 2.96 -4.50
CA VAL A 42 4.31 1.60 -4.16
C VAL A 42 4.91 1.61 -2.76
N VAL A 43 4.41 0.73 -1.88
CA VAL A 43 4.99 0.47 -0.55
C VAL A 43 5.55 -0.94 -0.45
N GLN A 44 6.63 -1.12 0.31
CA GLN A 44 7.21 -2.44 0.60
C GLN A 44 7.90 -2.48 1.97
N GLY A 45 8.15 -3.69 2.48
CA GLY A 45 8.93 -3.92 3.69
C GLY A 45 8.09 -4.16 4.95
N ASN A 46 8.77 -4.31 6.08
CA ASN A 46 8.19 -4.49 7.41
C ASN A 46 9.04 -3.67 8.42
N PRO A 47 8.59 -2.48 8.86
CA PRO A 47 7.35 -1.81 8.45
C PRO A 47 7.39 -1.35 6.99
N ALA A 48 6.23 -1.28 6.33
CA ALA A 48 6.13 -0.88 4.93
C ALA A 48 6.39 0.62 4.76
N THR A 49 7.23 1.00 3.79
CA THR A 49 7.52 2.40 3.44
C THR A 49 7.33 2.66 1.96
N VAL A 50 7.07 3.92 1.60
CA VAL A 50 6.98 4.35 0.19
C VAL A 50 8.34 4.20 -0.48
N VAL A 51 8.36 3.54 -1.64
CA VAL A 51 9.59 3.33 -2.43
C VAL A 51 9.50 3.86 -3.85
N ARG A 52 8.31 4.22 -4.31
CA ARG A 52 8.07 4.78 -5.64
C ARG A 52 6.72 5.48 -5.69
N GLU A 53 6.64 6.59 -6.40
CA GLU A 53 5.39 7.21 -6.85
C GLU A 53 5.02 6.68 -8.25
N LEU A 54 3.74 6.44 -8.49
CA LEU A 54 3.21 5.96 -9.77
C LEU A 54 2.76 7.16 -10.60
N GLU A 55 3.47 7.41 -11.69
CA GLU A 55 3.04 8.38 -12.71
C GLU A 55 2.36 7.62 -13.85
N TRP A 56 1.07 7.87 -14.04
CA TRP A 56 0.32 7.36 -15.19
C TRP A 56 0.32 8.46 -16.26
N SER A 57 0.99 8.21 -17.38
CA SER A 57 1.10 9.13 -18.54
C SER A 57 0.15 8.77 -19.66
#